data_AF-A0A151QTM7-F1
#
_entry.id   AF-A0A151QTM7-F1
#
_cell.length_a   1.000
_cell.length_b   1.000
_cell.length_c   1.000
_cell.angle_alpha   90.00
_cell.angle_beta   90.00
_cell.angle_gamma   90.00
#
_symmetry.space_group_name_H-M   'P 1'
#
loop_
_entity.id
_entity.type
_entity.pdbx_description
1 polymer ?
#
loop_
_entity_poly.entity_id
_entity_poly.type
_entity_poly.pdbx_seq_one_letter_code
_entity_poly.pdbx_strand_id
1 'polypeptide(L)' 'MKPLIELTIATSLPIKLNSTNHHTWYNQITHLLKANDLFGYVTGETACPPPKTGSEGNVTTNPEYTHWQ' A
#
# COMPACT_ATOMS: atom_id res chain seq x y z
N MET A 1 1.32 12.55 8.64
CA MET A 1 1.21 12.43 7.17
C MET A 1 2.31 11.49 6.70
N LYS A 2 1.96 10.33 6.15
CA LYS A 2 2.92 9.35 5.65
C LYS A 2 3.42 9.81 4.26
N PRO A 3 4.73 9.75 3.95
CA PRO A 3 5.24 10.21 2.67
C PRO A 3 4.74 9.33 1.51
N LEU A 4 4.59 9.93 0.32
CA LEU A 4 4.35 9.17 -0.90
C LEU A 4 5.53 8.22 -1.17
N ILE A 5 5.23 6.94 -1.36
CA ILE A 5 6.22 5.93 -1.72
C ILE A 5 6.09 5.65 -3.22
N GLU A 6 7.12 6.01 -3.99
CA GLU A 6 7.21 5.68 -5.40
C GLU A 6 8.07 4.42 -5.60
N LEU A 7 7.46 3.37 -6.14
CA LEU A 7 8.15 2.13 -6.47
C LEU A 7 8.52 2.12 -7.96
N THR A 8 9.79 2.38 -8.27
CA THR A 8 10.30 2.22 -9.64
C THR A 8 10.45 0.74 -9.93
N ILE A 9 9.51 0.15 -10.66
CA ILE A 9 9.44 -1.29 -10.95
C ILE A 9 10.72 -1.80 -11.63
N ALA A 10 11.29 -1.01 -12.56
CA ALA A 10 12.52 -1.38 -13.27
C ALA A 10 13.73 -1.58 -12.33
N THR A 11 13.79 -0.86 -11.21
CA THR A 11 14.89 -0.98 -10.23
C THR A 11 14.52 -1.84 -9.03
N SER A 12 13.24 -1.91 -8.67
CA SER A 12 12.75 -2.53 -7.44
C SER A 12 12.20 -3.95 -7.64
N LEU A 13 11.88 -4.32 -8.88
CA LEU A 13 11.33 -5.63 -9.24
C LEU A 13 11.91 -6.09 -10.60
N PRO A 14 13.18 -6.53 -10.62
CA PRO A 14 13.91 -6.81 -11.86
C PRO A 14 13.37 -8.03 -12.62
N ILE A 15 12.64 -8.93 -11.95
CA ILE A 15 12.02 -10.08 -12.58
C ILE A 15 10.60 -9.73 -13.00
N LYS A 16 10.33 -9.82 -14.31
CA LYS A 16 8.97 -9.72 -14.85
C LYS A 16 8.25 -11.06 -14.70
N LEU A 17 7.00 -11.04 -14.24
CA LEU A 17 6.16 -12.24 -14.13
C LEU A 17 5.99 -12.93 -15.49
N ASN A 18 6.14 -14.26 -15.49
CA ASN A 18 5.85 -15.15 -16.61
C ASN A 18 5.29 -16.49 -16.09
N SER A 19 4.98 -17.41 -17.01
CA SER A 19 4.33 -18.68 -16.69
C SER A 19 5.19 -19.65 -15.85
N THR A 20 6.50 -19.44 -15.74
CA THR A 20 7.42 -20.36 -15.06
C THR A 20 8.07 -19.77 -13.81
N ASN A 21 7.91 -18.48 -13.53
CA ASN A 21 8.63 -17.79 -12.45
C ASN A 21 7.74 -17.22 -11.34
N HIS A 22 6.46 -17.60 -11.30
CA HIS A 22 5.47 -17.07 -10.34
C HIS A 22 5.99 -17.09 -8.90
N HIS A 23 6.59 -18.20 -8.45
CA HIS A 23 7.09 -18.31 -7.08
C HIS A 23 8.18 -17.28 -6.75
N THR A 24 9.18 -17.15 -7.62
CA THR A 24 10.28 -16.18 -7.45
C THR A 24 9.76 -14.74 -7.53
N TRP A 25 8.89 -14.46 -8.50
CA TRP A 25 8.26 -13.15 -8.67
C TRP A 25 7.44 -12.76 -7.44
N TYR A 26 6.62 -13.69 -6.94
CA TYR A 26 5.78 -13.49 -5.77
C TYR A 26 6.60 -13.17 -4.51
N ASN A 27 7.72 -13.87 -4.32
CA ASN A 27 8.62 -13.59 -3.20
C ASN A 27 9.24 -12.18 -3.31
N GLN A 28 9.66 -11.76 -4.52
CA GLN A 28 10.22 -10.42 -4.72
C GLN A 28 9.21 -9.30 -4.47
N ILE A 29 8.00 -9.39 -5.06
CA ILE A 29 6.98 -8.37 -4.84
C ILE A 29 6.52 -8.34 -3.38
N THR A 30 6.41 -9.50 -2.73
CA THR A 30 6.06 -9.58 -1.30
C THR A 30 7.12 -8.92 -0.42
N HIS A 31 8.41 -9.19 -0.66
CA HIS A 31 9.48 -8.53 0.08
C HIS A 31 9.50 -7.02 -0.16
N LEU A 32 9.32 -6.58 -1.40
CA LEU A 32 9.26 -5.16 -1.73
C LEU A 32 8.12 -4.45 -0.97
N LEU A 33 6.93 -5.04 -0.97
CA LEU A 33 5.77 -4.48 -0.27
C LEU A 33 5.97 -4.47 1.25
N LYS A 34 6.51 -5.54 1.84
CA LYS A 34 6.76 -5.63 3.28
C LYS A 34 7.81 -4.62 3.74
N ALA A 35 8.89 -4.45 2.97
CA ALA A 35 9.95 -3.49 3.29
C ALA A 35 9.48 -2.03 3.30
N ASN A 36 8.33 -1.74 2.71
CA ASN A 36 7.74 -0.40 2.62
C ASN A 36 6.43 -0.27 3.43
N ASP A 37 6.08 -1.24 4.28
CA ASP A 37 4.81 -1.30 5.01
C ASP A 37 3.56 -1.22 4.11
N LEU A 38 3.67 -1.71 2.87
CA LEU A 38 2.59 -1.69 1.88
C LEU A 38 1.83 -3.01 1.78
N PHE A 39 2.37 -4.09 2.36
CA PHE A 39 1.78 -5.43 2.24
C PHE A 39 0.36 -5.52 2.81
N GLY A 40 0.10 -4.84 3.94
CA GLY A 40 -1.22 -4.81 4.58
C GLY A 40 -2.32 -4.19 3.70
N TYR A 41 -1.98 -3.28 2.80
CA TYR A 41 -2.93 -2.72 1.84
C TYR A 41 -3.36 -3.74 0.79
N VAL A 42 -2.45 -4.63 0.38
CA VAL A 42 -2.72 -5.69 -0.61
C VAL A 42 -3.50 -6.85 0.01
N THR A 43 -3.22 -7.19 1.27
CA THR A 43 -3.93 -8.26 1.99
C THR A 43 -5.27 -7.81 2.58
N GLY A 44 -5.53 -6.51 2.64
CA GLY A 44 -6.71 -5.93 3.29
C GLY A 44 -6.60 -5.84 4.81
N GLU A 45 -5.44 -6.17 5.38
CA GLU A 45 -5.16 -6.00 6.82
C GLU A 45 -5.10 -4.51 7.21
N THR A 46 -4.65 -3.65 6.28
CA THR A 46 -4.74 -2.20 6.46
C THR A 46 -6.12 -1.72 6.02
N ALA A 47 -7.00 -1.46 6.99
CA ALA A 47 -8.34 -0.97 6.73
C ALA A 47 -8.36 0.48 6.23
N CYS A 48 -9.28 0.77 5.31
CA CYS A 48 -9.58 2.15 4.90
C CYS A 48 -10.15 2.93 6.10
N PRO A 49 -9.52 4.05 6.50
CA PRO A 49 -10.03 4.84 7.61
C PRO A 49 -11.32 5.58 7.18
N PRO A 50 -12.17 6.01 8.13
CA PRO A 50 -13.37 6.78 7.79
C PRO A 50 -13.02 8.11 7.08
N PRO A 51 -13.83 8.57 6.10
CA PRO A 51 -13.59 9.83 5.37
C PRO A 51 -13.62 11.10 6.24
N LYS A 52 -14.31 11.01 7.38
CA LYS A 52 -14.49 12.10 8.34
C LYS A 52 -14.12 11.62 9.74
N THR A 53 -13.57 12.52 10.55
CA THR A 53 -13.24 12.26 11.96
C THR A 53 -13.87 13.32 12.85
N GLY A 54 -14.08 13.01 14.13
CA GLY A 54 -14.61 13.93 15.12
C GLY A 54 -15.92 13.46 15.75
N SER A 55 -16.34 14.17 16.80
CA SER A 55 -17.59 13.92 17.51
C SER A 55 -18.63 14.99 17.17
N GLU A 56 -19.91 14.74 17.47
CA GLU A 56 -21.04 15.62 17.14
C GLU A 56 -20.73 17.10 17.42
N GLY A 57 -20.75 17.92 16.35
CA GLY A 57 -20.46 19.35 16.37
C GLY A 57 -19.10 19.77 15.80
N ASN A 58 -18.14 18.84 15.65
CA ASN A 58 -16.82 19.15 15.08
C ASN A 58 -16.31 18.02 14.16
N VAL A 59 -17.02 17.83 13.04
CA VAL A 59 -16.67 16.84 12.03
C VAL A 59 -15.70 17.46 11.02
N THR A 60 -14.51 16.89 10.89
CA THR A 60 -13.47 17.33 9.95
C THR A 60 -13.10 16.23 8.97
N THR A 61 -12.54 16.60 7.82
CA THR A 61 -12.01 15.63 6.84
C THR A 61 -10.86 14.84 7.46
N ASN A 62 -10.83 13.52 7.27
CA ASN A 62 -9.74 12.69 7.74
C ASN A 62 -8.52 12.80 6.81
N PRO A 63 -7.39 13.37 7.24
CA PRO A 63 -6.19 13.41 6.40
C PRO A 63 -5.70 12.02 5.99
N GLU A 64 -5.90 11.01 6.84
CA GLU A 64 -5.49 9.62 6.58
C GLU A 64 -6.37 8.93 5.51
N TYR A 65 -7.57 9.46 5.25
CA TYR A 65 -8.43 8.99 4.14
C TYR A 65 -7.94 9.49 2.77
N THR A 66 -7.15 10.57 2.72
CA THR A 66 -6.69 11.17 1.45
C THR A 66 -5.91 10.19 0.59
N HIS A 67 -5.21 9.22 1.20
CA HIS A 67 -4.46 8.19 0.49
C HIS A 67 -5.34 7.12 -0.17
N TRP A 68 -6.62 7.06 0.17
CA TRP A 68 -7.59 6.06 -0.29
C TRP A 68 -8.55 6.57 -1.37
N GLN A 69 -8.52 7.88 -1.68
CA GLN A 69 -9.43 8.52 -2.63
C GLN A 69 -8.92 8.43 -4.08
#